data_AF-A0A9E5C987-F1
#
_entry.id   AF-A0A9E5C987-F1
#
_cell.length_a   1.000
_cell.length_b   1.000
_cell.length_c   1.000
_cell.angle_alpha   90.00
_cell.angle_beta   90.00
_cell.angle_gamma   90.00
#
_symmetry.space_group_name_H-M   'P 1'
#
loop_
_entity.id
_entity.type
_entity.pdbx_description
1 polymer ?
#
loop_
_entity_poly.entity_id
_entity_poly.type
_entity_poly.pdbx_seq_one_letter_code
_entity_poly.pdbx_strand_id
1 'polypeptide(L)'
;MAQKPVLVDYGALRVRRSATERLMGHAGHRPIALAFAAVFLLAMVLLPVPAGLIGLVEQVNPPGYDMLEGGTETIVDSVNFHKHPEAFNALAQAGGVSTQREGLDSSNDIARLGMIMLGILVVAALLWGTEALPIAGTVALVAVLMLAFGILSPNELAKAFMNDAVFFILGILAVAVGVSKSGLDKRIGLLLLSRIKSTGAFAFIFFPVLAVCSAFLSAHALVALLVPVMLGVYKATCIA
;
A
#
# COMPACT_ATOMS: atom_id res chain seq x y z
N MET A 1 -13.16 50.07 -25.50
CA MET A 1 -11.85 49.45 -25.20
C MET A 1 -12.00 48.64 -23.91
N ALA A 2 -12.02 47.31 -23.99
CA ALA A 2 -12.17 46.45 -22.82
C ALA A 2 -10.83 46.36 -22.07
N GLN A 3 -10.81 46.85 -20.82
CA GLN A 3 -9.65 46.85 -19.94
C GLN A 3 -9.30 45.40 -19.58
N LYS A 4 -8.14 44.91 -20.01
CA LYS A 4 -7.63 43.58 -19.63
C LYS A 4 -7.55 43.48 -18.10
N PRO A 5 -8.00 42.38 -17.49
CA PRO A 5 -7.86 42.20 -16.04
C PRO A 5 -6.38 42.19 -15.66
N VAL A 6 -6.03 42.99 -14.65
CA VAL A 6 -4.69 43.05 -14.07
C VAL A 6 -4.50 41.79 -13.23
N LEU A 7 -3.74 40.83 -13.74
CA LEU A 7 -3.27 39.69 -12.95
C LEU A 7 -2.21 40.19 -11.96
N VAL A 8 -2.56 40.23 -10.68
CA VAL A 8 -1.60 40.50 -9.60
C VAL A 8 -0.71 39.26 -9.44
N ASP A 9 0.58 39.40 -9.72
CA ASP A 9 1.56 38.33 -9.59
C ASP A 9 1.93 38.14 -8.10
N TYR A 10 1.28 37.17 -7.45
CA TYR A 10 1.56 36.80 -6.06
C TYR A 10 2.84 35.95 -5.91
N GLY A 11 3.51 35.56 -7.01
CA GLY A 11 4.71 34.70 -6.97
C GLY A 11 5.92 35.34 -6.30
N ALA A 12 5.98 36.68 -6.26
CA ALA A 12 7.05 37.44 -5.61
C ALA A 12 6.89 37.58 -4.09
N LEU A 13 5.71 37.30 -3.54
CA LEU A 13 5.46 37.37 -2.09
C LEU A 13 5.98 36.09 -1.42
N ARG A 14 7.27 36.10 -1.04
CA ARG A 14 7.83 35.09 -0.12
C ARG A 14 7.22 35.29 1.26
N VAL A 15 6.07 34.67 1.52
CA VAL A 15 5.52 34.56 2.87
C VAL A 15 6.53 33.74 3.70
N ARG A 16 7.21 34.39 4.64
CA ARG A 16 8.16 33.75 5.56
C ARG A 16 7.36 32.86 6.52
N ARG A 17 7.08 31.62 6.12
CA ARG A 17 6.44 30.62 6.98
C ARG A 17 7.27 30.42 8.24
N SER A 18 6.61 30.30 9.38
CA SER A 18 7.27 30.05 10.66
C SER A 18 8.00 28.70 10.61
N ALA A 19 9.08 28.55 11.39
CA ALA A 19 9.81 27.28 11.49
C ALA A 19 8.86 26.12 11.86
N THR A 20 7.87 26.40 12.72
CA THR A 20 6.84 25.44 13.14
C THR A 20 5.93 25.00 11.98
N GLU A 21 5.54 25.93 11.10
CA GLU A 21 4.70 25.61 9.92
C GLU A 21 5.48 24.81 8.87
N ARG A 22 6.78 25.05 8.74
CA ARG A 22 7.66 24.24 7.88
C ARG A 22 7.84 22.83 8.42
N LEU A 23 7.91 22.68 9.74
CA LEU A 23 8.09 21.39 10.42
C LEU A 23 6.78 20.56 10.47
N MET A 24 5.63 21.19 10.66
CA MET A 24 4.33 20.52 10.58
C MET A 24 4.03 20.03 9.16
N GLY A 25 4.53 20.75 8.14
CA GLY A 25 4.39 20.36 6.75
C GLY A 25 2.92 20.35 6.27
N HIS A 26 2.65 19.58 5.23
CA HIS A 26 1.31 19.38 4.68
C HIS A 26 1.14 17.91 4.28
N ALA A 27 -0.08 17.50 3.88
CA ALA A 27 -0.32 16.14 3.39
C ALA A 27 0.67 15.80 2.25
N GLY A 28 1.27 14.62 2.33
CA GLY A 28 2.33 14.15 1.42
C GLY A 28 3.74 14.64 1.75
N HIS A 29 3.93 15.56 2.70
CA HIS A 29 5.25 15.98 3.17
C HIS A 29 5.21 16.48 4.62
N ARG A 30 5.28 15.55 5.58
CA ARG A 30 5.33 15.84 7.02
C ARG A 30 6.70 15.44 7.61
N PRO A 31 7.67 16.37 7.70
CA PRO A 31 9.05 16.04 8.05
C PRO A 31 9.21 15.55 9.50
N ILE A 32 8.38 16.01 10.44
CA ILE A 32 8.40 15.49 11.83
C ILE A 32 8.03 14.00 11.86
N ALA A 33 6.95 13.61 11.17
CA ALA A 33 6.52 12.21 11.14
C ALA A 33 7.58 11.31 10.48
N LEU A 34 8.25 11.81 9.45
CA LEU A 34 9.38 11.12 8.81
C LEU A 34 10.57 10.97 9.76
N ALA A 35 10.93 12.01 10.48
CA ALA A 35 12.02 11.95 11.46
C ALA A 35 11.70 10.95 12.57
N PHE A 36 10.46 10.95 13.09
CA PHE A 36 10.02 9.97 14.09
C PHE A 36 10.09 8.54 13.56
N ALA A 37 9.57 8.29 12.36
CA ALA A 37 9.63 6.97 11.72
C ALA A 37 11.08 6.49 11.51
N ALA A 38 11.97 7.38 11.09
CA ALA A 38 13.39 7.08 10.91
C ALA A 38 14.08 6.75 12.25
N VAL A 39 13.81 7.53 13.31
CA VAL A 39 14.33 7.26 14.66
C VAL A 39 13.81 5.93 15.18
N PHE A 40 12.53 5.62 14.98
CA PHE A 40 11.95 4.34 15.36
C PHE A 40 12.60 3.16 14.64
N LEU A 41 12.78 3.26 13.31
CA LEU A 41 13.45 2.21 12.53
C LEU A 41 14.91 2.04 12.98
N LEU A 42 15.63 3.14 13.19
CA LEU A 42 17.01 3.12 13.66
C LEU A 42 17.12 2.46 15.05
N ALA A 43 16.18 2.76 15.95
CA ALA A 43 16.11 2.10 17.26
C ALA A 43 15.89 0.59 17.12
N MET A 44 14.98 0.15 16.24
CA MET A 44 14.75 -1.28 15.98
C MET A 44 15.99 -2.00 15.43
N VAL A 45 16.79 -1.33 14.59
CA VAL A 45 18.02 -1.89 14.03
C VAL A 45 19.13 -2.00 15.09
N LEU A 46 19.24 -1.00 15.97
CA LEU A 46 20.30 -0.92 17.00
C LEU A 46 20.01 -1.77 18.23
N LEU A 47 18.73 -1.98 18.58
CA LEU A 47 18.36 -2.75 19.76
C LEU A 47 18.75 -4.24 19.60
N PRO A 48 19.14 -4.90 20.70
CA PRO A 48 19.39 -6.33 20.68
C PRO A 48 18.06 -7.09 20.50
N VAL A 49 18.13 -8.25 19.87
CA VAL A 49 16.97 -9.12 19.66
C VAL A 49 16.48 -9.65 21.01
N PRO A 50 15.17 -9.57 21.30
CA PRO A 50 14.62 -10.11 22.54
C PRO A 50 14.69 -11.64 22.53
N ALA A 51 15.07 -12.23 23.68
CA ALA A 51 15.24 -13.68 23.82
C ALA A 51 13.97 -14.49 23.47
N GLY A 52 12.78 -13.93 23.73
CA GLY A 52 11.52 -14.59 23.37
C GLY A 52 11.33 -14.77 21.85
N LEU A 53 11.91 -13.88 21.03
CA LEU A 53 11.81 -13.99 19.58
C LEU A 53 12.79 -15.03 19.03
N ILE A 54 13.96 -15.19 19.67
CA ILE A 54 14.88 -16.30 19.38
C ILE A 54 14.22 -17.64 19.72
N GLY A 55 13.61 -17.75 20.91
CA GLY A 55 12.89 -18.95 21.32
C GLY A 55 11.70 -19.30 20.41
N LEU A 56 11.03 -18.30 19.85
CA LEU A 56 9.95 -18.51 18.87
C LEU A 56 10.49 -19.07 17.55
N VAL A 57 11.59 -18.50 17.06
CA VAL A 57 12.19 -18.90 15.78
C VAL A 57 12.82 -20.31 15.85
N GLU A 58 13.28 -20.71 17.04
CA GLU A 58 13.79 -22.05 17.34
C GLU A 58 12.69 -23.05 17.74
N GLN A 59 11.44 -22.62 17.86
CA GLN A 59 10.35 -23.51 18.25
C GLN A 59 10.13 -24.56 17.17
N VAL A 60 10.06 -25.83 17.58
CA VAL A 60 9.72 -26.93 16.69
C VAL A 60 8.22 -26.88 16.38
N ASN A 61 7.87 -26.84 15.09
CA ASN A 61 6.50 -26.77 14.58
C ASN A 61 5.62 -25.73 15.31
N PRO A 62 5.93 -24.42 15.15
CA PRO A 62 5.18 -23.37 15.81
C PRO A 62 3.74 -23.31 15.27
N PRO A 63 2.74 -23.05 16.13
CA PRO A 63 1.34 -23.03 15.74
C PRO A 63 1.06 -21.91 14.72
N GLY A 64 0.44 -22.25 13.59
CA GLY A 64 0.04 -21.29 12.55
C GLY A 64 1.13 -20.90 11.56
N TYR A 65 2.28 -21.57 11.59
CA TYR A 65 3.32 -21.45 10.57
C TYR A 65 3.42 -22.78 9.81
N ASP A 66 3.10 -22.75 8.52
CA ASP A 66 3.23 -23.93 7.67
C ASP A 66 4.70 -24.11 7.29
N MET A 67 5.28 -25.22 7.74
CA MET A 67 6.67 -25.56 7.46
C MET A 67 6.85 -25.84 5.98
N LEU A 68 7.96 -25.35 5.43
CA LEU A 68 8.35 -25.65 4.05
C LEU A 68 8.67 -27.15 3.90
N GLU A 69 8.37 -27.70 2.72
CA GLU A 69 8.73 -29.09 2.39
C GLU A 69 10.25 -29.29 2.45
N GLY A 70 10.73 -30.45 2.92
CA GLY A 70 12.18 -30.75 2.98
C GLY A 70 12.74 -31.06 4.37
N GLY A 71 11.89 -31.34 5.36
CA GLY A 71 12.34 -31.76 6.71
C GLY A 71 12.73 -30.60 7.63
N THR A 72 12.22 -29.39 7.39
CA THR A 72 12.42 -28.24 8.27
C THR A 72 11.55 -28.37 9.51
N GLU A 73 12.17 -28.31 10.70
CA GLU A 73 11.46 -28.44 11.99
C GLU A 73 11.28 -27.11 12.70
N THR A 74 12.09 -26.10 12.38
CA THR A 74 12.04 -24.75 12.96
C THR A 74 11.93 -23.67 11.89
N ILE A 75 11.55 -22.45 12.30
CA ILE A 75 11.52 -21.28 11.38
C ILE A 75 12.94 -20.97 10.87
N VAL A 76 13.97 -21.19 11.70
CA VAL A 76 15.38 -21.08 11.28
C VAL A 76 15.62 -21.95 10.05
N ASP A 77 15.21 -23.20 10.11
CA ASP A 77 15.41 -24.17 9.04
C ASP A 77 14.64 -23.78 7.78
N SER A 78 13.37 -23.35 7.93
CA SER A 78 12.56 -22.89 6.80
C SER A 78 13.17 -21.68 6.10
N VAL A 79 13.66 -20.68 6.85
CA VAL A 79 14.30 -19.49 6.26
C VAL A 79 15.63 -19.85 5.61
N ASN A 80 16.44 -20.70 6.23
CA ASN A 80 17.71 -21.14 5.69
C ASN A 80 17.55 -22.02 4.44
N PHE A 81 16.56 -22.89 4.41
CA PHE A 81 16.20 -23.67 3.23
C PHE A 81 15.85 -22.77 2.04
N HIS A 82 15.14 -21.68 2.30
CA HIS A 82 14.71 -20.74 1.27
C HIS A 82 15.84 -19.82 0.78
N LYS A 83 16.66 -19.28 1.70
CA LYS A 83 17.77 -18.37 1.37
C LYS A 83 19.02 -19.08 0.83
N HIS A 84 19.34 -20.23 1.39
CA HIS A 84 20.57 -20.98 1.14
C HIS A 84 20.27 -22.47 0.84
N PRO A 85 19.52 -22.78 -0.22
CA PRO A 85 19.05 -24.15 -0.49
C PRO A 85 20.19 -25.15 -0.69
N GLU A 86 21.30 -24.74 -1.32
CA GLU A 86 22.46 -25.60 -1.56
C GLU A 86 23.17 -25.98 -0.25
N ALA A 87 23.41 -24.99 0.63
CA ALA A 87 24.05 -25.20 1.92
C ALA A 87 23.15 -26.03 2.86
N PHE A 88 21.84 -25.79 2.83
CA PHE A 88 20.88 -26.54 3.63
C PHE A 88 20.79 -28.01 3.19
N ASN A 89 20.72 -28.26 1.87
CA ASN A 89 20.69 -29.62 1.34
C ASN A 89 22.00 -30.38 1.58
N ALA A 90 23.15 -29.70 1.56
CA ALA A 90 24.44 -30.29 1.92
C ALA A 90 24.49 -30.72 3.39
N LEU A 91 23.95 -29.89 4.31
CA LEU A 91 23.84 -30.22 5.73
C LEU A 91 22.92 -31.44 5.95
N ALA A 92 21.78 -31.48 5.25
CA ALA A 92 20.82 -32.59 5.33
C ALA A 92 21.44 -33.92 4.89
N GLN A 93 22.25 -33.90 3.82
CA GLN A 93 22.97 -35.10 3.32
C GLN A 93 24.06 -35.58 4.28
N ALA A 94 24.66 -34.67 5.05
CA ALA A 94 25.77 -34.99 5.93
C ALA A 94 25.36 -35.32 7.38
N GLY A 95 24.05 -35.42 7.66
CA GLY A 95 23.55 -35.90 8.95
C GLY A 95 23.62 -34.87 10.10
N GLY A 96 23.68 -33.56 9.80
CA GLY A 96 23.45 -32.51 10.80
C GLY A 96 24.60 -32.22 11.77
N VAL A 97 25.85 -32.50 11.41
CA VAL A 97 27.03 -32.23 12.26
C VAL A 97 27.24 -30.71 12.41
N SER A 98 27.46 -30.24 13.64
CA SER A 98 27.56 -28.82 14.01
C SER A 98 28.64 -28.03 13.24
N THR A 99 29.72 -28.70 12.82
CA THR A 99 30.83 -28.11 12.07
C THR A 99 30.47 -27.73 10.62
N GLN A 100 29.32 -28.19 10.10
CA GLN A 100 28.90 -27.96 8.71
C GLN A 100 27.75 -26.95 8.56
N ARG A 101 27.32 -26.27 9.63
CA ARG A 101 26.40 -25.11 9.52
C ARG A 101 27.07 -23.85 8.95
N GLU A 102 28.28 -23.98 8.41
CA GLU A 102 29.04 -22.90 7.81
C GLU A 102 28.32 -22.41 6.55
N GLY A 103 27.88 -21.15 6.56
CA GLY A 103 27.09 -20.54 5.48
C GLY A 103 25.57 -20.50 5.70
N LEU A 104 25.07 -20.97 6.85
CA LEU A 104 23.67 -20.80 7.26
C LEU A 104 23.54 -19.64 8.27
N ASP A 105 22.42 -18.92 8.19
CA ASP A 105 22.11 -17.83 9.11
C ASP A 105 21.82 -18.39 10.52
N SER A 106 22.35 -17.74 11.56
CA SER A 106 22.09 -18.10 12.95
C SER A 106 20.65 -17.78 13.35
N SER A 107 20.11 -18.45 14.36
CA SER A 107 18.81 -18.12 14.96
C SER A 107 18.70 -16.64 15.33
N ASN A 108 19.81 -16.03 15.79
CA ASN A 108 19.85 -14.62 16.17
C ASN A 108 19.76 -13.68 14.95
N ASP A 109 20.34 -14.08 13.82
CA ASP A 109 20.31 -13.31 12.58
C ASP A 109 18.90 -13.35 11.95
N ILE A 110 18.28 -14.53 11.93
CA ILE A 110 16.91 -14.72 11.43
C ILE A 110 15.92 -13.98 12.33
N ALA A 111 16.10 -14.07 13.64
CA ALA A 111 15.30 -13.32 14.61
C ALA A 111 15.45 -11.80 14.43
N ARG A 112 16.67 -11.31 14.15
CA ARG A 112 16.92 -9.89 13.83
C ARG A 112 16.22 -9.46 12.55
N LEU A 113 16.27 -10.27 11.49
CA LEU A 113 15.57 -9.99 10.24
C LEU A 113 14.04 -9.88 10.46
N GLY A 114 13.47 -10.81 11.23
CA GLY A 114 12.04 -10.78 11.59
C GLY A 114 11.67 -9.52 12.37
N MET A 115 12.50 -9.12 13.35
CA MET A 115 12.30 -7.89 14.13
C MET A 115 12.35 -6.64 13.25
N ILE A 116 13.31 -6.54 12.33
CA ILE A 116 13.43 -5.40 11.41
C ILE A 116 12.24 -5.37 10.43
N MET A 117 11.83 -6.51 9.90
CA MET A 117 10.66 -6.63 9.01
C MET A 117 9.39 -6.11 9.70
N LEU A 118 9.16 -6.49 10.97
CA LEU A 118 8.09 -5.96 11.80
C LEU A 118 8.21 -4.45 12.03
N GLY A 119 9.43 -3.95 12.26
CA GLY A 119 9.71 -2.53 12.36
C GLY A 119 9.34 -1.76 11.09
N ILE A 120 9.68 -2.29 9.91
CA ILE A 120 9.33 -1.70 8.62
C ILE A 120 7.81 -1.67 8.44
N LEU A 121 7.10 -2.73 8.84
CA LEU A 121 5.64 -2.78 8.80
C LEU A 121 5.00 -1.66 9.63
N VAL A 122 5.47 -1.46 10.87
CA VAL A 122 5.00 -0.38 11.74
C VAL A 122 5.30 0.99 11.13
N VAL A 123 6.50 1.19 10.57
CA VAL A 123 6.86 2.43 9.87
C VAL A 123 5.94 2.70 8.68
N ALA A 124 5.65 1.69 7.87
CA ALA A 124 4.74 1.82 6.73
C ALA A 124 3.33 2.23 7.19
N ALA A 125 2.80 1.58 8.23
CA ALA A 125 1.50 1.90 8.81
C ALA A 125 1.44 3.34 9.36
N LEU A 126 2.48 3.79 10.05
CA LEU A 126 2.59 5.17 10.54
C LEU A 126 2.66 6.19 9.41
N LEU A 127 3.44 5.92 8.35
CA LEU A 127 3.57 6.81 7.21
C LEU A 127 2.26 6.95 6.42
N TRP A 128 1.50 5.85 6.27
CA TRP A 128 0.17 5.89 5.69
C TRP A 128 -0.84 6.63 6.57
N GLY A 129 -0.92 6.30 7.86
CA GLY A 129 -1.87 6.94 8.77
C GLY A 129 -1.62 8.44 8.98
N THR A 130 -0.36 8.87 8.88
CA THR A 130 0.01 10.29 8.99
C THR A 130 0.05 11.02 7.65
N GLU A 131 -0.11 10.31 6.52
CA GLU A 131 0.09 10.81 5.15
C GLU A 131 1.41 11.60 5.01
N ALA A 132 2.48 11.13 5.66
CA ALA A 132 3.75 11.84 5.67
C ALA A 132 4.47 11.80 4.32
N LEU A 133 4.22 10.74 3.55
CA LEU A 133 4.61 10.55 2.16
C LEU A 133 3.39 10.12 1.33
N PRO A 134 3.39 10.38 0.01
CA PRO A 134 2.42 9.76 -0.89
C PRO A 134 2.48 8.24 -0.76
N ILE A 135 1.35 7.56 -0.94
CA ILE A 135 1.25 6.09 -0.80
C ILE A 135 2.33 5.39 -1.62
N ALA A 136 2.50 5.78 -2.90
CA ALA A 136 3.53 5.24 -3.78
C ALA A 136 4.96 5.49 -3.27
N GLY A 137 5.22 6.65 -2.67
CA GLY A 137 6.53 6.96 -2.08
C GLY A 137 6.84 6.09 -0.86
N THR A 138 5.83 5.82 -0.03
CA THR A 138 5.97 4.89 1.11
C THR A 138 6.26 3.47 0.63
N VAL A 139 5.55 3.00 -0.40
CA VAL A 139 5.79 1.67 -1.00
C VAL A 139 7.21 1.54 -1.57
N ALA A 140 7.69 2.56 -2.28
CA ALA A 140 9.07 2.59 -2.79
C ALA A 140 10.10 2.57 -1.66
N LEU A 141 9.87 3.31 -0.57
CA LEU A 141 10.72 3.29 0.62
C LEU A 141 10.78 1.89 1.24
N VAL A 142 9.62 1.24 1.45
CA VAL A 142 9.56 -0.13 1.99
C VAL A 142 10.33 -1.10 1.09
N ALA A 143 10.17 -1.02 -0.23
CA ALA A 143 10.93 -1.84 -1.17
C ALA A 143 12.44 -1.68 -1.02
N VAL A 144 12.93 -0.44 -0.93
CA VAL A 144 14.35 -0.15 -0.70
C VAL A 144 14.82 -0.72 0.64
N LEU A 145 14.04 -0.56 1.71
CA LEU A 145 14.40 -1.09 3.04
C LEU A 145 14.45 -2.62 3.04
N MET A 146 13.49 -3.30 2.40
CA MET A 146 13.48 -4.77 2.31
C MET A 146 14.72 -5.32 1.60
N LEU A 147 15.19 -4.64 0.55
CA LEU A 147 16.44 -4.99 -0.14
C LEU A 147 17.68 -4.63 0.68
N ALA A 148 17.70 -3.44 1.27
CA ALA A 148 18.85 -2.94 2.03
C ALA A 148 19.17 -3.81 3.26
N PHE A 149 18.14 -4.37 3.90
CA PHE A 149 18.31 -5.30 5.02
C PHE A 149 18.40 -6.78 4.60
N GLY A 150 18.38 -7.09 3.30
CA GLY A 150 18.46 -8.48 2.81
C GLY A 150 17.31 -9.38 3.29
N ILE A 151 16.13 -8.78 3.48
CA ILE A 151 14.92 -9.50 3.90
C ILE A 151 14.34 -10.26 2.70
N LEU A 152 14.25 -9.61 1.54
CA LEU A 152 13.85 -10.21 0.27
C LEU A 152 14.96 -10.04 -0.77
N SER A 153 15.12 -11.03 -1.66
CA SER A 153 15.93 -10.87 -2.86
C SER A 153 15.22 -9.98 -3.91
N PRO A 154 15.95 -9.38 -4.88
CA PRO A 154 15.35 -8.56 -5.93
C PRO A 154 14.26 -9.30 -6.73
N ASN A 155 14.45 -10.60 -6.98
CA ASN A 155 13.49 -11.41 -7.72
C ASN A 155 12.22 -11.66 -6.92
N GLU A 156 12.33 -11.92 -5.61
CA GLU A 156 11.16 -12.08 -4.74
C GLU A 156 10.40 -10.79 -4.56
N LEU A 157 11.11 -9.68 -4.41
CA LEU A 157 10.49 -8.36 -4.35
C LEU A 157 9.69 -8.09 -5.63
N ALA A 158 10.29 -8.33 -6.80
CA ALA A 158 9.59 -8.16 -8.07
C ALA A 158 8.32 -9.04 -8.17
N LYS A 159 8.40 -10.30 -7.72
CA LYS A 159 7.23 -11.20 -7.64
C LYS A 159 6.15 -10.69 -6.69
N ALA A 160 6.55 -10.15 -5.53
CA ALA A 160 5.62 -9.57 -4.56
C ALA A 160 4.88 -8.34 -5.13
N PHE A 161 5.57 -7.53 -5.93
CA PHE A 161 4.99 -6.36 -6.60
C PHE A 161 4.09 -6.69 -7.79
N MET A 162 4.31 -7.83 -8.46
CA MET A 162 3.60 -8.23 -9.68
C MET A 162 2.82 -9.54 -9.48
N ASN A 163 1.95 -9.55 -8.46
CA ASN A 163 1.07 -10.69 -8.22
C ASN A 163 -0.16 -10.67 -9.15
N ASP A 164 -0.91 -11.78 -9.18
CA ASP A 164 -2.09 -11.95 -10.02
C ASP A 164 -3.17 -10.88 -9.75
N ALA A 165 -3.31 -10.44 -8.49
CA ALA A 165 -4.25 -9.39 -8.13
C ALA A 165 -3.85 -8.02 -8.74
N VAL A 166 -2.56 -7.71 -8.80
CA VAL A 166 -2.05 -6.49 -9.47
C VAL A 166 -2.35 -6.54 -10.96
N PHE A 167 -2.09 -7.67 -11.63
CA PHE A 167 -2.44 -7.86 -13.04
C PHE A 167 -3.94 -7.73 -13.28
N PHE A 168 -4.75 -8.29 -12.40
CA PHE A 168 -6.21 -8.17 -12.45
C PHE A 168 -6.67 -6.71 -12.35
N ILE A 169 -6.14 -5.94 -11.38
CA ILE A 169 -6.46 -4.52 -11.22
C ILE A 169 -6.01 -3.73 -12.46
N LEU A 170 -4.81 -3.97 -12.99
CA LEU A 170 -4.34 -3.34 -14.22
C LEU A 170 -5.28 -3.62 -15.40
N GLY A 171 -5.74 -4.87 -15.54
CA GLY A 171 -6.71 -5.27 -16.56
C GLY A 171 -8.04 -4.54 -16.43
N ILE A 172 -8.61 -4.49 -15.23
CA ILE A 172 -9.87 -3.78 -14.98
C ILE A 172 -9.71 -2.28 -15.24
N LEU A 173 -8.60 -1.66 -14.82
CA LEU A 173 -8.33 -0.25 -15.09
C LEU A 173 -8.23 0.02 -16.59
N ALA A 174 -7.57 -0.85 -17.37
CA ALA A 174 -7.51 -0.73 -18.82
C ALA A 174 -8.90 -0.81 -19.47
N VAL A 175 -9.74 -1.75 -19.03
CA VAL A 175 -11.14 -1.87 -19.48
C VAL A 175 -11.94 -0.62 -19.10
N ALA A 176 -11.81 -0.13 -17.86
CA ALA A 176 -12.51 1.05 -17.38
C ALA A 176 -12.16 2.31 -18.20
N VAL A 177 -10.88 2.48 -18.57
CA VAL A 177 -10.44 3.57 -19.46
C VAL A 177 -11.00 3.39 -20.87
N GLY A 178 -11.03 2.17 -21.40
CA GLY A 178 -11.65 1.86 -22.70
C GLY A 178 -13.15 2.20 -22.73
N VAL A 179 -13.89 1.79 -21.71
CA VAL A 179 -15.30 2.12 -21.51
C VAL A 179 -15.50 3.64 -21.47
N SER A 180 -14.65 4.36 -20.73
CA SER A 180 -14.78 5.83 -20.62
C SER A 180 -14.45 6.56 -21.92
N LYS A 181 -13.44 6.10 -22.66
CA LYS A 181 -13.11 6.65 -23.99
C LYS A 181 -14.22 6.40 -25.03
N SER A 182 -14.89 5.24 -24.95
CA SER A 182 -16.03 4.93 -25.83
C SER A 182 -17.29 5.77 -25.51
N GLY A 183 -17.33 6.42 -24.34
CA GLY A 183 -18.51 7.12 -23.85
C GLY A 183 -19.67 6.21 -23.48
N LEU A 184 -19.43 4.90 -23.37
CA LEU A 184 -20.43 3.91 -22.95
C LEU A 184 -20.96 4.22 -21.54
N ASP A 185 -20.07 4.60 -20.63
CA ASP A 185 -20.40 5.09 -19.29
C ASP A 185 -21.40 6.26 -19.31
N LYS A 186 -21.17 7.27 -20.17
CA LYS A 186 -22.06 8.42 -20.35
C LYS A 186 -23.40 8.02 -20.94
N ARG A 187 -23.42 7.14 -21.95
CA ARG A 187 -24.66 6.66 -22.59
C ARG A 187 -25.53 5.88 -21.60
N ILE A 188 -24.92 4.98 -20.82
CA ILE A 188 -25.62 4.20 -19.78
C ILE A 188 -26.19 5.16 -18.72
N GLY A 189 -25.38 6.12 -18.25
CA GLY A 189 -25.84 7.09 -17.27
C GLY A 189 -26.99 7.97 -17.76
N LEU A 190 -26.95 8.43 -19.01
CA LEU A 190 -28.05 9.20 -19.62
C LEU A 190 -29.32 8.35 -19.81
N LEU A 191 -29.18 7.08 -20.22
CA LEU A 191 -30.31 6.16 -20.37
C LEU A 191 -31.01 5.93 -19.02
N LEU A 192 -30.22 5.70 -17.96
CA LEU A 192 -30.74 5.53 -16.60
C LEU A 192 -31.41 6.81 -16.09
N LEU A 193 -30.79 7.97 -16.33
CA LEU A 193 -31.34 9.26 -15.90
C LEU A 193 -32.65 9.62 -16.62
N SER A 194 -32.76 9.32 -17.91
CA SER A 194 -33.96 9.64 -18.72
C SER A 194 -35.25 8.97 -18.23
N ARG A 195 -35.16 7.88 -17.44
CA ARG A 195 -36.32 7.17 -16.89
C ARG A 195 -36.84 7.72 -15.56
N ILE A 196 -36.12 8.61 -14.91
CA ILE A 196 -36.45 9.05 -13.55
C ILE A 196 -37.24 10.35 -13.63
N LYS A 197 -38.48 10.32 -13.16
CA LYS A 197 -39.42 11.45 -13.20
C LYS A 197 -39.78 12.03 -11.83
N SER A 198 -39.29 11.45 -10.74
CA SER A 198 -39.67 11.80 -9.36
C SER A 198 -38.51 11.58 -8.38
N THR A 199 -38.44 12.39 -7.32
CA THR A 199 -37.46 12.29 -6.23
C THR A 199 -37.53 10.94 -5.50
N GLY A 200 -38.72 10.33 -5.39
CA GLY A 200 -38.88 8.99 -4.80
C GLY A 200 -38.30 7.89 -5.70
N ALA A 201 -38.54 7.97 -7.01
CA ALA A 201 -37.95 7.04 -7.98
C ALA A 201 -36.43 7.20 -8.07
N PHE A 202 -35.92 8.41 -7.88
CA PHE A 202 -34.49 8.67 -7.79
C PHE A 202 -33.84 7.90 -6.63
N ALA A 203 -34.39 8.05 -5.42
CA ALA A 203 -33.84 7.43 -4.22
C ALA A 203 -33.99 5.90 -4.21
N PHE A 204 -35.16 5.37 -4.61
CA PHE A 204 -35.47 3.94 -4.45
C PHE A 204 -35.20 3.09 -5.70
N ILE A 205 -35.00 3.69 -6.88
CA ILE A 205 -34.76 2.94 -8.12
C ILE A 205 -33.38 3.29 -8.68
N PHE A 206 -33.07 4.57 -8.87
CA PHE A 206 -31.81 4.94 -9.50
C PHE A 206 -30.61 4.80 -8.59
N PHE A 207 -30.70 5.19 -7.32
CA PHE A 207 -29.56 5.09 -6.40
C PHE A 207 -29.07 3.64 -6.21
N PRO A 208 -29.95 2.64 -6.02
CA PRO A 208 -29.54 1.23 -5.95
C PRO A 208 -28.97 0.71 -7.27
N VAL A 209 -29.59 1.05 -8.40
CA VAL A 209 -29.09 0.65 -9.74
C VAL A 209 -27.72 1.28 -10.01
N LEU A 210 -27.54 2.56 -9.69
CA LEU A 210 -26.27 3.25 -9.80
C LEU A 210 -25.22 2.65 -8.85
N ALA A 211 -25.60 2.24 -7.64
CA ALA A 211 -24.68 1.57 -6.70
C ALA A 211 -24.16 0.25 -7.29
N VAL A 212 -25.03 -0.57 -7.90
CA VAL A 212 -24.61 -1.80 -8.59
C VAL A 212 -23.74 -1.47 -9.81
N CYS A 213 -24.13 -0.48 -10.62
CA CYS A 213 -23.34 -0.06 -11.77
C CYS A 213 -22.00 0.62 -11.38
N SER A 214 -21.88 1.17 -10.17
CA SER A 214 -20.69 1.90 -9.71
C SER A 214 -19.45 1.02 -9.66
N ALA A 215 -19.60 -0.29 -9.47
CA ALA A 215 -18.52 -1.27 -9.54
C ALA A 215 -17.84 -1.33 -10.93
N PHE A 216 -18.52 -0.86 -11.97
CA PHE A 216 -18.04 -0.88 -13.36
C PHE A 216 -17.79 0.52 -13.94
N LEU A 217 -18.09 1.57 -13.19
CA LEU A 217 -17.92 2.96 -13.62
C LEU A 217 -16.70 3.58 -12.97
N SER A 218 -15.92 4.34 -13.73
CA SER A 218 -14.80 5.10 -13.16
C SER A 218 -15.30 6.19 -12.22
N ALA A 219 -14.49 6.55 -11.22
CA ALA A 219 -14.83 7.63 -10.28
C ALA A 219 -15.15 8.96 -10.99
N HIS A 220 -14.44 9.26 -12.08
CA HIS A 220 -14.68 10.45 -12.90
C HIS A 220 -16.05 10.40 -13.60
N ALA A 221 -16.46 9.23 -14.11
CA ALA A 221 -17.76 9.03 -14.73
C ALA A 221 -18.91 9.15 -13.70
N LEU A 222 -18.73 8.57 -12.51
CA LEU A 222 -19.68 8.70 -11.40
C LEU A 222 -19.91 10.16 -11.02
N VAL A 223 -18.85 10.95 -10.87
CA VAL A 223 -18.96 12.40 -10.59
C VAL A 223 -19.67 13.13 -11.73
N ALA A 224 -19.31 12.87 -12.98
CA ALA A 224 -19.95 13.50 -14.14
C ALA A 224 -21.46 13.19 -14.24
N LEU A 225 -21.89 12.01 -13.79
CA LEU A 225 -23.30 11.61 -13.75
C LEU A 225 -24.03 12.16 -12.51
N LEU A 226 -23.42 12.09 -11.33
CA LEU A 226 -24.03 12.50 -10.07
C LEU A 226 -24.17 14.02 -9.93
N VAL A 227 -23.20 14.80 -10.42
CA VAL A 227 -23.24 16.27 -10.32
C VAL A 227 -24.51 16.90 -10.94
N PRO A 228 -24.85 16.67 -12.22
CA PRO A 228 -26.05 17.27 -12.82
C PRO A 228 -27.34 16.75 -12.18
N VAL A 229 -27.33 15.50 -11.73
CA VAL A 229 -28.45 14.85 -11.05
C VAL A 229 -28.73 15.47 -9.68
N MET A 230 -27.69 15.63 -8.86
CA MET A 230 -27.77 16.30 -7.56
C MET A 230 -28.21 17.75 -7.71
N LEU A 231 -27.73 18.46 -8.75
CA LEU A 231 -28.19 19.81 -9.08
C LEU A 231 -29.67 19.84 -9.48
N GLY A 232 -30.15 18.83 -10.23
CA GLY A 232 -31.56 18.68 -10.58
C GLY A 232 -32.45 18.47 -9.37
N VAL A 233 -32.07 17.55 -8.47
CA VAL A 233 -32.80 17.29 -7.21
C VAL A 233 -32.79 18.53 -6.30
N TYR A 234 -31.65 19.20 -6.18
CA TYR A 234 -31.52 20.44 -5.41
C TYR A 234 -32.48 21.52 -5.92
N LYS A 235 -32.53 21.77 -7.24
CA LYS A 235 -33.46 22.74 -7.81
C LYS A 235 -34.93 22.35 -7.59
N ALA A 236 -35.26 21.07 -7.74
CA ALA A 236 -36.64 20.59 -7.56
C ALA A 236 -37.12 20.66 -6.10
N THR A 237 -36.21 20.61 -5.13
CA THR A 237 -36.56 20.54 -3.70
C THR A 237 -36.38 21.88 -2.97
N CYS A 238 -35.45 22.73 -3.40
CA CYS A 238 -35.13 24.00 -2.72
C CYS A 238 -35.67 25.26 -3.42
N ILE A 239 -36.17 25.17 -4.66
CA ILE A 239 -36.79 26.30 -5.39
C ILE A 239 -38.34 26.19 -5.38
N ALA A 240 -38.89 25.18 -4.68
CA ALA A 240 -40.33 25.02 -4.45
C ALA A 240 -40.74 25.66 -3.12
#